data_AF-A0A2K8V9P1-F1
#
_entry.id   AF-A0A2K8V9P1-F1
#
_cell.length_a   1.000
_cell.length_b   1.000
_cell.length_c   1.000
_cell.angle_alpha   90.00
_cell.angle_beta   90.00
_cell.angle_gamma   90.00
#
_symmetry.space_group_name_H-M   'P 1'
#
loop_
_entity.id
_entity.type
_entity.pdbx_description
1 polymer ?
#
loop_
_entity_poly.entity_id
_entity_poly.type
_entity_poly.pdbx_seq_one_letter_code
_entity_poly.pdbx_strand_id
1 'polypeptide(L)' 'MVILLKNRNNHLKFITHDGRLFNPVWYSILSKDKKPLESLINKMISRYQGSKYEGKANKLIFYDNITKQQIREIEL' A
#
# COMPACT_ATOMS: atom_id res chain seq x y z
N MET A 1 -2.72 2.20 -2.35
CA MET A 1 -2.35 0.88 -1.77
C MET A 1 -2.03 1.07 -0.30
N VAL A 2 -2.71 0.34 0.57
CA VAL A 2 -2.40 0.23 1.99
C VAL A 2 -1.53 -1.01 2.20
N ILE A 3 -0.43 -0.86 2.94
CA ILE A 3 0.47 -1.94 3.31
C ILE A 3 0.13 -2.36 4.74
N LEU A 4 -0.67 -3.43 4.90
CA LEU A 4 -1.10 -3.89 6.22
C LEU A 4 0.05 -4.66 6.88
N LEU A 5 0.72 -4.02 7.84
CA LEU A 5 1.89 -4.59 8.50
C LEU A 5 1.52 -5.71 9.47
N LYS A 6 2.38 -6.73 9.55
CA LYS A 6 2.37 -7.76 10.60
C LYS A 6 2.49 -7.11 11.97
N ASN A 7 1.94 -7.77 13.00
CA ASN A 7 2.19 -7.40 14.38
C ASN A 7 3.70 -7.31 14.65
N ARG A 8 4.11 -6.42 15.57
CA ARG A 8 5.52 -6.10 15.92
C ARG A 8 6.27 -5.20 14.93
N ASN A 9 5.68 -4.83 13.79
CA ASN A 9 6.28 -3.86 12.85
C ASN A 9 5.79 -2.40 13.04
N ASN A 10 5.39 -2.02 14.26
CA ASN A 10 4.86 -0.68 14.55
C ASN A 10 5.88 0.45 14.31
N HIS A 11 7.18 0.18 14.44
CA HIS A 11 8.25 1.13 14.12
C HIS A 11 8.29 1.55 12.64
N LEU A 12 7.59 0.83 11.76
CA LEU A 12 7.46 1.14 10.34
C LEU A 12 6.15 1.89 10.00
N LYS A 13 5.27 2.06 10.98
CA LYS A 13 4.02 2.82 10.82
C LYS A 13 4.29 4.33 10.92
N PHE A 14 3.40 5.11 10.31
CA PHE A 14 3.40 6.55 10.47
C PHE A 14 2.79 6.92 11.82
N ILE A 15 3.41 7.88 12.51
CA ILE A 15 2.92 8.43 13.78
C ILE A 15 2.30 9.79 13.48
N THR A 16 1.04 10.00 13.88
CA THR A 16 0.38 11.30 13.82
C THR A 16 0.70 12.15 15.06
N HIS A 17 0.33 13.43 15.02
CA HIS A 17 0.60 14.37 16.11
C HIS A 17 -0.02 13.92 17.46
N ASP A 18 -1.13 13.20 17.42
CA ASP A 18 -1.82 12.62 18.58
C ASP A 18 -1.29 11.22 18.98
N GLY A 19 -0.17 10.77 18.42
CA GLY A 19 0.48 9.51 18.77
C GLY A 19 -0.15 8.27 18.14
N ARG A 20 -1.17 8.40 17.29
CA ARG A 20 -1.80 7.25 16.61
C ARG A 20 -0.88 6.70 15.52
N LEU A 21 -0.90 5.37 15.38
CA LEU A 21 -0.09 4.64 14.41
C LEU A 21 -0.92 4.23 13.19
N PHE A 22 -0.45 4.59 12.00
CA PHE A 22 -1.11 4.28 10.74
C PHE A 22 -0.23 3.40 9.86
N ASN A 23 -0.86 2.42 9.22
CA ASN A 23 -0.19 1.60 8.21
C ASN A 23 0.29 2.47 7.04
N PRO A 24 1.45 2.15 6.45
CA PRO A 24 1.93 2.87 5.28
C PRO A 24 0.95 2.83 4.11
N VAL A 25 0.77 3.98 3.47
CA VAL A 25 -0.06 4.12 2.27
C VAL A 25 0.79 4.65 1.13
N TRP A 26 0.71 3.98 -0.01
CA TRP A 26 1.34 4.41 -1.25
C TRP A 26 0.33 4.78 -2.31
N TYR A 27 0.66 5.83 -3.04
CA TYR A 27 -0.08 6.32 -4.19
C TYR A 27 0.75 6.08 -5.46
N SER A 28 0.07 5.76 -6.55
CA SER A 28 0.68 5.76 -7.88
C SER A 28 0.37 7.08 -8.56
N ILE A 29 1.40 7.81 -8.98
CA ILE A 29 1.24 9.05 -9.78
C ILE A 29 0.75 8.70 -11.20
N LEU A 30 1.01 7.47 -11.65
CA LEU A 30 0.67 6.95 -12.98
C LEU A 30 -0.84 6.72 -13.19
N SER A 31 -1.68 6.90 -12.17
CA SER A 31 -3.14 6.91 -12.36
C SER A 31 -3.61 8.03 -13.31
N LYS A 32 -2.77 9.06 -13.53
CA LYS A 32 -3.02 10.14 -14.48
C LYS A 32 -2.79 9.76 -15.95
N ASP A 33 -2.01 8.71 -16.23
CA ASP A 33 -1.50 8.38 -17.58
C ASP A 33 -2.34 7.35 -18.35
N LYS A 34 -3.62 7.16 -17.98
CA LYS A 34 -4.56 6.20 -18.61
C LYS A 34 -4.00 4.76 -18.74
N LYS A 35 -3.04 4.38 -17.91
CA LYS A 35 -2.48 3.01 -17.94
C LYS A 35 -3.52 2.02 -17.44
N PRO A 36 -3.53 0.77 -17.98
CA PRO A 36 -4.40 -0.27 -17.47
C PRO A 36 -4.19 -0.49 -15.97
N LEU A 37 -5.28 -0.69 -15.24
CA LEU A 37 -5.27 -0.84 -13.78
C LEU A 37 -4.31 -1.95 -13.31
N GLU A 38 -4.31 -3.10 -13.97
CA GLU A 38 -3.40 -4.21 -13.67
C GLU A 38 -1.92 -3.83 -13.81
N SER A 39 -1.57 -3.01 -14.80
CA SER A 39 -0.19 -2.54 -14.97
C SER A 39 0.24 -1.64 -13.80
N LEU A 40 -0.69 -0.81 -13.29
CA LEU A 40 -0.45 0.02 -12.11
C LEU A 40 -0.27 -0.84 -10.85
N ILE A 41 -1.16 -1.81 -10.64
CA ILE A 41 -1.08 -2.76 -9.51
C ILE A 41 0.26 -3.50 -9.54
N ASN A 42 0.64 -4.08 -10.68
CA ASN A 42 1.89 -4.84 -10.82
C ASN A 42 3.13 -3.98 -10.53
N LYS A 43 3.17 -2.73 -11.01
CA LYS A 43 4.27 -1.81 -10.68
C LYS A 43 4.33 -1.47 -9.19
N MET A 44 3.17 -1.30 -8.54
CA MET A 44 3.12 -1.05 -7.10
C MET A 44 3.57 -2.26 -6.27
N ILE A 45 3.25 -3.48 -6.72
CA ILE A 45 3.73 -4.72 -6.11
C ILE A 45 5.24 -4.84 -6.27
N SER A 46 5.78 -4.59 -7.48
CA SER A 46 7.22 -4.60 -7.71
C SER A 46 7.96 -3.58 -6.83
N ARG A 47 7.39 -2.38 -6.65
CA ARG A 47 7.91 -1.39 -5.69
C ARG A 47 7.85 -1.90 -4.24
N TYR A 48 6.84 -2.68 -3.88
CA TYR A 48 6.71 -3.24 -2.54
C TYR A 48 7.81 -4.27 -2.25
N GLN A 49 8.07 -5.15 -3.21
CA GLN A 49 9.13 -6.17 -3.14
C GLN A 49 10.50 -5.51 -2.93
N GLY A 50 10.82 -4.42 -3.63
CA GLY A 50 12.09 -3.71 -3.41
C GLY A 50 12.17 -2.84 -2.15
N SER A 51 11.25 -2.95 -1.18
CA SER A 51 11.12 -1.97 -0.08
C SER A 51 11.37 -2.54 1.30
N LYS A 52 11.57 -1.64 2.28
CA LYS A 52 11.69 -2.00 3.70
C LYS A 52 10.49 -2.75 4.30
N TYR A 53 9.37 -2.81 3.59
CA TYR A 53 8.14 -3.48 4.00
C TYR A 53 7.99 -4.91 3.47
N GLU A 54 8.88 -5.34 2.56
CA GLU A 54 8.92 -6.71 2.07
C GLU A 54 9.05 -7.70 3.24
N GLY A 55 8.24 -8.78 3.23
CA GLY A 55 8.18 -9.78 4.29
C GLY A 55 7.52 -9.33 5.61
N LYS A 56 7.33 -8.02 5.81
CA LYS A 56 6.80 -7.42 7.04
C LYS A 56 5.31 -7.05 6.96
N ALA A 57 4.70 -7.20 5.79
CA ALA A 57 3.27 -7.02 5.58
C ALA A 57 2.55 -8.38 5.57
N ASN A 58 1.28 -8.38 6.02
CA ASN A 58 0.35 -9.51 5.87
C ASN A 58 -0.48 -9.35 4.60
N LYS A 59 -0.85 -8.10 4.26
CA LYS A 59 -1.75 -7.82 3.14
C LYS A 59 -1.36 -6.55 2.42
N LEU A 60 -1.60 -6.52 1.12
CA LEU A 60 -1.63 -5.32 0.30
C LEU A 60 -3.07 -5.09 -0.16
N ILE A 61 -3.61 -3.91 0.15
CA ILE A 61 -4.97 -3.55 -0.22
C ILE A 61 -4.93 -2.36 -1.19
N PHE A 62 -5.51 -2.53 -2.36
CA PHE A 62 -5.57 -1.53 -3.41
C PHE A 62 -6.94 -0.87 -3.39
N TYR A 63 -6.93 0.47 -3.46
CA TYR A 63 -8.13 1.29 -3.49
C TYR A 63 -8.04 2.24 -4.67
N ASP A 64 -9.19 2.55 -5.24
CA ASP A 64 -9.35 3.65 -6.17
C ASP A 64 -9.22 4.98 -5.39
N ASN A 65 -8.39 5.90 -5.89
CA ASN A 65 -8.15 7.14 -5.16
C ASN A 65 -9.31 8.14 -5.28
N ILE A 66 -10.18 8.01 -6.27
CA ILE A 66 -11.32 8.89 -6.51
C ILE A 66 -12.54 8.36 -5.76
N THR A 67 -12.95 7.13 -6.05
CA THR A 67 -14.16 6.52 -5.48
C THR A 67 -13.95 5.97 -4.07
N LYS A 68 -12.69 5.83 -3.64
CA LYS A 68 -12.29 5.19 -2.37
C LYS A 68 -12.70 3.72 -2.26
N GLN A 69 -13.18 3.12 -3.34
CA GLN A 69 -13.58 1.71 -3.36
C GLN A 69 -12.35 0.81 -3.38
N GLN A 70 -12.46 -0.33 -2.70
CA GLN A 70 -11.45 -1.37 -2.77
C GLN A 70 -11.47 -2.00 -4.16
N ILE A 71 -10.29 -2.09 -4.76
CA ILE A 71 -10.07 -2.69 -6.07
C ILE A 71 -9.64 -4.14 -5.92
N ARG A 72 -8.65 -4.39 -5.05
CA ARG A 72 -8.00 -5.70 -4.92
C ARG A 72 -7.36 -5.85 -3.55
N GLU A 73 -7.31 -7.08 -3.08
CA GLU A 73 -6.55 -7.48 -1.89
C GLU A 73 -5.59 -8.61 -2.27
N ILE A 74 -4.40 -8.59 -1.68
CA ILE A 74 -3.36 -9.62 -1.86
C ILE A 74 -2.84 -10.01 -0.47
N GLU A 75 -2.88 -11.29 -0.15
CA GLU A 75 -2.24 -11.86 1.03
C GLU A 75 -0.76 -12.22 0.73
N LEU A 76 0.11 -12.04 1.73
CA LEU A 76 1.58 -12.12 1.60
C LEU A 76 2.22 -13.09 2.58
#